data_AF-A0A372ZMQ7-F1
#
_entry.id   AF-A0A372ZMQ7-F1
#
_cell.length_a   1.000
_cell.length_b   1.000
_cell.length_c   1.000
_cell.angle_alpha   90.00
_cell.angle_beta   90.00
_cell.angle_gamma   90.00
#
_symmetry.space_group_name_H-M   'P 1'
#
loop_
_entity.id
_entity.type
_entity.pdbx_description
1 polymer ?
#
loop_
_entity_poly.entity_id
_entity_poly.type
_entity_poly.pdbx_seq_one_letter_code
_entity_poly.pdbx_strand_id
1 'polypeptide(L)'
;MRVTAVAGAAGALVLGTVGYTAYGAAEAAWTGKPYPVADPAAVARHLDARTQTVYEALALRPEATPAPDHRGDDGITARIYGACSARGLSHLLESMNDTGADQPRTAALRARFTLTGVTRPEWEEAVGRARQSLTAQGWTVASSDESAPVPSLTLTPPDTGPGSLAESASLRFDPAYHTLEVSAGSECASYPDGTAVDQEGRPADLPTGTAPTRPPGR
;
A
#
# COMPACT_ATOMS: atom_id res chain seq x y z
N MET A 1 48.88 -27.20 50.53
CA MET A 1 48.69 -26.67 49.17
C MET A 1 47.77 -27.60 48.39
N ARG A 2 46.58 -27.15 48.03
CA ARG A 2 45.72 -27.78 47.01
C ARG A 2 45.21 -26.65 46.12
N VAL A 3 45.67 -26.64 44.87
CA VAL A 3 45.14 -25.87 43.75
C VAL A 3 44.10 -26.76 43.06
N THR A 4 42.96 -26.17 42.65
CA THR A 4 42.00 -26.53 41.58
C THR A 4 40.57 -26.22 42.04
N ALA A 5 39.65 -25.65 41.25
CA ALA A 5 39.69 -25.04 39.93
C ALA A 5 38.46 -24.12 39.83
N VAL A 6 38.64 -22.91 39.28
CA VAL A 6 37.53 -22.09 38.76
C VAL A 6 37.58 -22.25 37.25
N ALA A 7 36.52 -22.77 36.63
CA ALA A 7 36.06 -22.41 35.28
C ALA A 7 35.07 -23.45 34.76
N GLY A 8 33.83 -23.04 34.49
CA GLY A 8 32.88 -23.90 33.79
C GLY A 8 31.43 -23.48 33.87
N ALA A 9 31.10 -22.21 33.60
CA ALA A 9 29.70 -21.81 33.43
C ALA A 9 29.47 -20.63 32.46
N ALA A 10 30.49 -19.85 32.11
CA ALA A 10 30.31 -18.64 31.29
C ALA A 10 30.31 -18.89 29.77
N GLY A 11 30.75 -20.05 29.28
CA GLY A 11 30.89 -20.33 27.84
C GLY A 11 29.62 -20.81 27.12
N ALA A 12 28.66 -21.41 27.85
CA ALA A 12 27.47 -21.99 27.24
C ALA A 12 26.39 -20.95 26.89
N LEU A 13 26.36 -19.82 27.61
CA LEU A 13 25.34 -18.79 27.40
C LEU A 13 25.60 -17.93 26.16
N VAL A 14 26.87 -17.64 25.83
CA VAL A 14 27.21 -16.77 24.69
C VAL A 14 27.05 -17.47 23.33
N LEU A 15 27.32 -18.78 23.26
CA LEU A 15 27.12 -19.55 22.03
C LEU A 15 25.62 -19.85 21.77
N GLY A 16 24.83 -20.06 22.83
CA GLY A 16 23.40 -20.28 22.71
C GLY A 16 22.64 -19.07 22.17
N THR A 17 23.00 -17.85 22.61
CA THR A 17 22.35 -16.62 22.13
C THR A 17 22.73 -16.28 20.69
N VAL A 18 24.00 -16.44 20.30
CA VAL A 18 24.45 -16.17 18.92
C VAL A 18 23.84 -17.18 17.94
N GLY A 19 23.79 -18.46 18.32
CA GLY A 19 23.17 -19.52 17.52
C GLY A 19 21.66 -19.30 17.31
N TYR A 20 20.93 -18.86 18.34
CA TYR A 20 19.50 -18.58 18.24
C TYR A 20 19.20 -17.39 17.31
N THR A 21 20.00 -16.32 17.39
CA THR A 21 19.84 -15.15 16.51
C THR A 21 20.21 -15.46 15.05
N ALA A 22 21.25 -16.28 14.82
CA ALA A 22 21.65 -16.67 13.48
C ALA A 22 20.66 -17.66 12.85
N TYR A 23 20.12 -18.59 13.66
CA TYR A 23 19.09 -19.53 13.23
C TYR A 23 17.79 -18.80 12.88
N GLY A 24 17.30 -17.90 13.75
CA GLY A 24 16.10 -17.12 13.47
C GLY A 24 16.24 -16.19 12.25
N ALA A 25 17.43 -15.62 12.02
CA ALA A 25 17.70 -14.84 10.82
C ALA A 25 17.77 -15.71 9.55
N ALA A 26 18.34 -16.91 9.64
CA ALA A 26 18.39 -17.86 8.54
C ALA A 26 16.99 -18.43 8.22
N GLU A 27 16.20 -18.73 9.24
CA GLU A 27 14.81 -19.17 9.09
C GLU A 27 13.96 -18.05 8.48
N ALA A 28 14.03 -16.81 8.99
CA ALA A 28 13.30 -15.68 8.41
C ALA A 28 13.74 -15.33 6.98
N ALA A 29 15.00 -15.59 6.61
CA ALA A 29 15.45 -15.48 5.23
C ALA A 29 14.91 -16.63 4.37
N TRP A 30 14.84 -17.83 4.92
CA TRP A 30 14.36 -19.04 4.24
C TRP A 30 12.85 -19.01 4.01
N THR A 31 12.06 -18.78 5.06
CA THR A 31 10.58 -18.75 5.04
C THR A 31 10.00 -17.38 4.71
N GLY A 32 10.84 -16.34 4.70
CA GLY A 32 10.44 -14.96 4.48
C GLY A 32 9.89 -14.30 5.75
N LYS A 33 10.09 -12.98 5.85
CA LYS A 33 9.42 -12.20 6.90
C LYS A 33 7.91 -12.24 6.67
N PRO A 34 7.10 -12.53 7.70
CA PRO A 34 5.65 -12.53 7.57
C PRO A 34 5.18 -11.13 7.17
N TYR A 35 4.05 -11.07 6.48
CA TYR A 35 3.39 -9.79 6.24
C TYR A 35 2.96 -9.17 7.58
N PRO A 36 2.99 -7.84 7.70
CA PRO A 36 2.38 -7.16 8.82
C PRO A 36 0.90 -7.55 8.91
N VAL A 37 0.38 -7.69 10.13
CA VAL A 37 -1.03 -7.98 10.37
C VAL A 37 -1.78 -6.66 10.50
N ALA A 38 -2.84 -6.46 9.71
CA ALA A 38 -3.64 -5.24 9.75
C ALA A 38 -5.12 -5.53 9.47
N ASP A 39 -6.01 -4.83 10.19
CA ASP A 39 -7.46 -4.88 9.94
C ASP A 39 -7.78 -4.29 8.54
N PRO A 40 -8.32 -5.09 7.60
CA PRO A 40 -8.62 -4.62 6.26
C PRO A 40 -9.60 -3.45 6.23
N ALA A 41 -10.59 -3.41 7.14
CA ALA A 41 -11.57 -2.34 7.15
C ALA A 41 -10.96 -1.02 7.64
N ALA A 42 -10.02 -1.07 8.59
CA ALA A 42 -9.27 0.10 9.04
C ALA A 42 -8.35 0.65 7.94
N VAL A 43 -7.60 -0.23 7.28
CA VAL A 43 -6.74 0.15 6.15
C VAL A 43 -7.57 0.76 5.01
N ALA A 44 -8.70 0.14 4.67
CA ALA A 44 -9.63 0.66 3.67
C ALA A 44 -10.09 2.09 3.97
N ARG A 45 -10.49 2.38 5.22
CA ARG A 45 -10.86 3.75 5.65
C ARG A 45 -9.69 4.74 5.56
N HIS A 46 -8.50 4.30 5.93
CA HIS A 46 -7.30 5.13 5.83
C HIS A 46 -6.99 5.49 4.38
N LEU A 47 -7.01 4.50 3.48
CA LEU A 47 -6.78 4.71 2.05
C LEU A 47 -7.84 5.64 1.45
N ASP A 48 -9.11 5.49 1.81
CA ASP A 48 -10.17 6.40 1.38
C ASP A 48 -9.93 7.85 1.88
N ALA A 49 -9.52 8.02 3.14
CA ALA A 49 -9.13 9.34 3.64
C ALA A 49 -7.92 9.93 2.90
N ARG A 50 -6.97 9.10 2.47
CA ARG A 50 -5.83 9.53 1.64
C ARG A 50 -6.28 9.99 0.27
N THR A 51 -7.19 9.27 -0.40
CA THR A 51 -7.70 9.72 -1.70
C THR A 51 -8.47 11.03 -1.57
N GLN A 52 -9.25 11.24 -0.49
CA GLN A 52 -9.90 12.54 -0.23
C GLN A 52 -8.88 13.65 0.02
N THR A 53 -7.84 13.40 0.81
CA THR A 53 -6.78 14.40 1.07
C THR A 53 -6.12 14.85 -0.23
N VAL A 54 -5.82 13.91 -1.13
CA VAL A 54 -5.25 14.21 -2.44
C VAL A 54 -6.26 14.95 -3.32
N TYR A 55 -7.52 14.53 -3.32
CA TYR A 55 -8.60 15.19 -4.05
C TYR A 55 -8.75 16.66 -3.68
N GLU A 56 -8.79 16.95 -2.39
CA GLU A 56 -8.88 18.31 -1.86
C GLU A 56 -7.67 19.14 -2.28
N ALA A 57 -6.47 18.56 -2.23
CA ALA A 57 -5.23 19.24 -2.61
C ALA A 57 -5.14 19.58 -4.11
N LEU A 58 -5.82 18.82 -4.99
CA LEU A 58 -5.90 19.15 -6.42
C LEU A 58 -6.66 20.46 -6.66
N ALA A 59 -7.65 20.77 -5.81
CA ALA A 59 -8.52 21.94 -5.93
C ALA A 59 -9.02 22.12 -7.37
N LEU A 60 -9.61 21.05 -7.93
CA LEU A 60 -10.14 21.03 -9.29
C LEU A 60 -11.31 21.99 -9.44
N ARG A 61 -11.56 22.41 -10.69
CA ARG A 61 -12.69 23.27 -10.98
C ARG A 61 -14.02 22.49 -10.89
N PRO A 62 -15.16 23.19 -10.76
CA PRO A 62 -16.46 22.57 -10.56
C PRO A 62 -16.91 21.58 -11.65
N GLU A 63 -16.35 21.70 -12.86
CA GLU A 63 -16.68 20.89 -14.02
C GLU A 63 -16.11 19.47 -13.94
N ALA A 64 -15.13 19.22 -13.05
CA ALA A 64 -14.63 17.88 -12.78
C ALA A 64 -15.63 17.11 -11.91
N THR A 65 -16.31 16.14 -12.51
CA THR A 65 -17.33 15.32 -11.84
C THR A 65 -16.87 13.87 -11.71
N PRO A 66 -17.38 13.11 -10.72
CA PRO A 66 -17.20 11.67 -10.70
C PRO A 66 -17.60 11.04 -12.03
N ALA A 67 -16.72 10.21 -12.56
CA ALA A 67 -17.04 9.36 -13.69
C ALA A 67 -18.10 8.35 -13.22
N PRO A 68 -19.09 7.99 -14.06
CA PRO A 68 -19.77 6.71 -13.89
C PRO A 68 -18.69 5.63 -13.89
N ASP A 69 -18.79 4.64 -13.02
CA ASP A 69 -17.79 3.56 -12.92
C ASP A 69 -17.54 2.91 -14.29
N HIS A 70 -16.46 3.33 -14.95
CA HIS A 70 -16.15 2.95 -16.34
C HIS A 70 -15.35 1.66 -16.41
N ARG A 71 -14.77 1.20 -15.29
CA ARG A 71 -13.82 0.09 -15.25
C ARG A 71 -14.17 -1.01 -14.24
N GLY A 72 -15.21 -0.82 -13.43
CA GLY A 72 -15.62 -1.79 -12.42
C GLY A 72 -14.67 -1.85 -11.21
N ASP A 73 -13.73 -0.90 -11.10
CA ASP A 73 -12.67 -0.90 -10.09
C ASP A 73 -12.61 0.38 -9.26
N ASP A 74 -13.55 1.31 -9.46
CA ASP A 74 -13.76 2.44 -8.56
C ASP A 74 -14.37 1.95 -7.23
N GLY A 75 -13.99 2.61 -6.13
CA GLY A 75 -14.30 2.18 -4.77
C GLY A 75 -13.10 1.51 -4.08
N ILE A 76 -13.39 0.61 -3.15
CA ILE A 76 -12.38 -0.09 -2.35
C ILE A 76 -12.28 -1.53 -2.83
N THR A 77 -11.08 -1.96 -3.18
CA THR A 77 -10.80 -3.30 -3.71
C THR A 77 -9.67 -3.98 -2.94
N ALA A 78 -9.77 -5.31 -2.81
CA ALA A 78 -8.73 -6.17 -2.24
C ALA A 78 -8.09 -7.02 -3.34
N ARG A 79 -6.77 -6.88 -3.50
CA ARG A 79 -5.98 -7.68 -4.42
C ARG A 79 -5.30 -8.81 -3.66
N ILE A 80 -5.81 -10.01 -3.89
CA ILE A 80 -5.29 -11.27 -3.33
C ILE A 80 -4.44 -12.07 -4.31
N TYR A 81 -4.62 -11.86 -5.62
CA TYR A 81 -3.92 -12.60 -6.68
C TYR A 81 -2.82 -11.75 -7.31
N GLY A 82 -1.61 -12.32 -7.43
CA GLY A 82 -0.45 -11.69 -8.09
C GLY A 82 0.03 -10.40 -7.41
N ALA A 83 -0.54 -10.07 -6.25
CA ALA A 83 -0.19 -8.90 -5.47
C ALA A 83 0.64 -9.29 -4.23
N CYS A 84 0.32 -10.43 -3.62
CA CYS A 84 0.89 -10.86 -2.34
C CYS A 84 1.48 -12.26 -2.46
N SER A 85 2.66 -12.35 -3.08
CA SER A 85 3.35 -13.63 -3.24
C SER A 85 3.85 -14.19 -1.91
N ALA A 86 3.99 -15.51 -1.83
CA ALA A 86 4.75 -16.16 -0.78
C ALA A 86 6.18 -15.58 -0.73
N ARG A 87 6.66 -15.30 0.49
CA ARG A 87 7.97 -14.67 0.73
C ARG A 87 9.00 -15.72 1.16
N GLY A 88 10.28 -15.43 0.98
CA GLY A 88 11.38 -16.31 1.43
C GLY A 88 12.09 -17.06 0.31
N LEU A 89 13.33 -17.48 0.58
CA LEU A 89 14.13 -18.25 -0.37
C LEU A 89 13.49 -19.59 -0.76
N SER A 90 12.65 -20.18 0.10
CA SER A 90 11.92 -21.40 -0.20
C SER A 90 10.96 -21.26 -1.40
N HIS A 91 10.56 -20.04 -1.74
CA HIS A 91 9.61 -19.74 -2.83
C HIS A 91 10.28 -19.05 -4.04
N LEU A 92 11.62 -18.93 -4.04
CA LEU A 92 12.36 -18.15 -5.03
C LEU A 92 12.19 -18.69 -6.47
N LEU A 93 12.25 -20.02 -6.64
CA LEU A 93 12.07 -20.66 -7.95
C LEU A 93 10.64 -20.53 -8.49
N GLU A 94 9.65 -20.46 -7.60
CA GLU A 94 8.24 -20.29 -7.95
C GLU A 94 7.96 -18.83 -8.33
N SER A 95 8.55 -17.88 -7.59
CA SER A 95 8.49 -16.45 -7.90
C SER A 95 9.20 -16.09 -9.21
N MET A 96 10.28 -16.79 -9.59
CA MET A 96 11.00 -16.53 -10.85
C MET A 96 10.23 -17.00 -12.10
N ASN A 97 9.30 -17.94 -11.93
CA ASN A 97 8.50 -18.51 -13.02
C ASN A 97 7.07 -17.94 -13.07
N ASP A 98 6.74 -16.94 -12.24
CA ASP A 98 5.39 -16.44 -12.03
C ASP A 98 4.38 -17.56 -11.68
N THR A 99 4.85 -18.65 -11.06
CA THR A 99 4.03 -19.81 -10.64
C THR A 99 3.83 -19.88 -9.13
N GLY A 100 4.35 -18.91 -8.37
CA GLY A 100 4.22 -18.82 -6.92
C GLY A 100 2.76 -18.74 -6.47
N ALA A 101 2.42 -19.53 -5.45
CA ALA A 101 1.13 -19.39 -4.80
C ALA A 101 1.04 -18.05 -4.05
N ASP A 102 -0.14 -17.44 -4.08
CA ASP A 102 -0.43 -16.26 -3.26
C ASP A 102 -0.48 -16.64 -1.77
N GLN A 103 -0.01 -15.73 -0.92
CA GLN A 103 -0.06 -15.92 0.51
C GLN A 103 -1.53 -15.91 0.98
N PRO A 104 -2.02 -16.97 1.65
CA PRO A 104 -3.39 -17.01 2.12
C PRO A 104 -3.67 -15.88 3.13
N ARG A 105 -4.93 -15.43 3.17
CA ARG A 105 -5.40 -14.37 4.08
C ARG A 105 -4.57 -13.08 4.02
N THR A 106 -4.06 -12.73 2.84
CA THR A 106 -3.23 -11.56 2.63
C THR A 106 -3.75 -10.80 1.41
N ALA A 107 -3.88 -9.47 1.52
CA ALA A 107 -4.18 -8.62 0.38
C ALA A 107 -3.45 -7.30 0.47
N ALA A 108 -3.23 -6.71 -0.71
CA ALA A 108 -3.04 -5.28 -0.86
C ALA A 108 -4.41 -4.63 -1.11
N LEU A 109 -4.73 -3.58 -0.34
CA LEU A 109 -5.96 -2.83 -0.52
C LEU A 109 -5.71 -1.62 -1.42
N ARG A 110 -6.75 -1.22 -2.15
CA ARG A 110 -6.76 0.00 -2.96
C ARG A 110 -8.09 0.71 -2.81
N ALA A 111 -8.04 2.01 -2.53
CA ALA A 111 -9.15 2.93 -2.71
C ALA A 111 -8.94 3.71 -4.00
N ARG A 112 -9.98 3.87 -4.82
CA ARG A 112 -9.90 4.52 -6.13
C ARG A 112 -11.19 5.25 -6.43
N PHE A 113 -11.10 6.38 -7.12
CA PHE A 113 -12.21 6.93 -7.89
C PHE A 113 -11.68 7.62 -9.13
N THR A 114 -12.55 7.75 -10.14
CA THR A 114 -12.23 8.43 -11.39
C THR A 114 -13.08 9.69 -11.56
N LEU A 115 -12.47 10.75 -12.08
CA LEU A 115 -13.12 12.00 -12.44
C LEU A 115 -13.12 12.16 -13.96
N THR A 116 -14.17 12.76 -14.51
CA THR A 116 -14.29 13.15 -15.91
C THR A 116 -14.27 14.67 -16.07
N GLY A 117 -13.93 15.15 -17.27
CA GLY A 117 -13.98 16.57 -17.59
C GLY A 117 -12.69 17.32 -17.24
N VAL A 118 -11.63 16.60 -16.89
CA VAL A 118 -10.31 17.19 -16.60
C VAL A 118 -9.53 17.35 -17.89
N THR A 119 -9.05 18.56 -18.15
CA THR A 119 -8.19 18.84 -19.32
C THR A 119 -6.72 18.69 -18.94
N ARG A 120 -5.83 18.50 -19.93
CA ARG A 120 -4.38 18.40 -19.68
C ARG A 120 -3.81 19.65 -18.97
N PRO A 121 -4.12 20.90 -19.39
CA PRO A 121 -3.64 22.08 -18.67
C PRO A 121 -4.14 22.12 -17.22
N GLU A 122 -5.41 21.77 -16.99
CA GLU A 122 -5.98 21.72 -15.65
C GLU A 122 -5.32 20.66 -14.77
N TRP A 123 -5.01 19.48 -15.33
CA TRP A 123 -4.24 18.44 -14.67
C TRP A 123 -2.86 18.95 -14.23
N GLU A 124 -2.10 19.55 -15.14
CA GLU A 124 -0.75 20.07 -14.86
C GLU A 124 -0.77 21.10 -13.73
N GLU A 125 -1.70 22.05 -13.78
CA GLU A 125 -1.88 23.04 -12.71
C GLU A 125 -2.32 22.41 -11.38
N ALA A 126 -3.29 21.50 -11.42
CA ALA A 126 -3.83 20.84 -10.22
C ALA A 126 -2.79 19.96 -9.53
N VAL A 127 -1.98 19.23 -10.31
CA VAL A 127 -0.88 18.42 -9.81
C VAL A 127 0.21 19.28 -9.20
N GLY A 128 0.56 20.40 -9.84
CA GLY A 128 1.51 21.36 -9.28
C GLY A 128 1.07 21.84 -7.90
N ARG A 129 -0.21 22.22 -7.76
CA ARG A 129 -0.81 22.61 -6.47
C ARG A 129 -0.82 21.47 -5.47
N ALA A 130 -1.29 20.29 -5.85
CA ALA A 130 -1.37 19.14 -4.97
C ALA A 130 0.02 18.73 -4.46
N ARG A 131 1.02 18.67 -5.34
CA ARG A 131 2.42 18.42 -4.97
C ARG A 131 2.91 19.43 -3.94
N GLN A 132 2.70 20.73 -4.17
CA GLN A 132 3.16 21.76 -3.25
C GLN A 132 2.45 21.68 -1.89
N SER A 133 1.12 21.51 -1.90
CA SER A 133 0.32 21.43 -0.69
C SER A 133 0.63 20.18 0.14
N LEU A 134 0.74 19.01 -0.51
CA LEU A 134 0.98 17.74 0.18
C LEU A 134 2.43 17.62 0.68
N THR A 135 3.42 18.12 -0.08
CA THR A 135 4.81 18.15 0.42
C THR A 135 4.97 19.08 1.63
N ALA A 136 4.23 20.19 1.69
CA ALA A 136 4.16 21.03 2.88
C ALA A 136 3.55 20.31 4.10
N GLN A 137 2.74 19.27 3.87
CA GLN A 137 2.16 18.39 4.90
C GLN A 137 3.05 17.16 5.20
N GLY A 138 4.26 17.10 4.66
CA GLY A 138 5.22 16.02 4.91
C GLY A 138 5.11 14.82 3.98
N TRP A 139 4.29 14.89 2.92
CA TRP A 139 4.25 13.84 1.90
C TRP A 139 5.50 13.90 1.01
N THR A 140 5.96 12.74 0.55
CA THR A 140 7.13 12.62 -0.33
C THR A 140 6.71 12.24 -1.74
N VAL A 141 7.33 12.84 -2.77
CA VAL A 141 7.14 12.42 -4.17
C VAL A 141 7.96 11.15 -4.41
N ALA A 142 7.27 10.03 -4.66
CA ALA A 142 7.91 8.75 -4.95
C ALA A 142 8.26 8.59 -6.43
N SER A 143 7.37 9.02 -7.32
CA SER A 143 7.62 9.04 -8.76
C SER A 143 6.77 10.11 -9.44
N SER A 144 7.26 10.64 -10.56
CA SER A 144 6.54 11.62 -11.37
C SER A 144 6.93 11.43 -12.82
N ASP A 145 5.93 11.22 -13.67
CA ASP A 145 6.10 11.17 -15.13
C ASP A 145 4.98 11.98 -15.77
N GLU A 146 5.15 13.30 -15.77
CA GLU A 146 4.15 14.25 -16.28
C GLU A 146 4.19 14.38 -17.80
N SER A 147 5.33 14.02 -18.41
CA SER A 147 5.58 14.13 -19.85
C SER A 147 5.16 12.88 -20.64
N ALA A 148 4.86 11.78 -19.95
CA ALA A 148 4.33 10.57 -20.59
C ALA A 148 3.02 10.81 -21.35
N PRO A 149 2.70 9.96 -22.34
CA PRO A 149 1.39 9.95 -22.99
C PRO A 149 0.23 9.85 -22.00
N VAL A 150 0.43 9.14 -20.89
CA VAL A 150 -0.51 9.02 -19.76
C VAL A 150 0.21 9.52 -18.51
N PRO A 151 0.09 10.83 -18.20
CA PRO A 151 0.81 11.44 -17.09
C PRO A 151 0.46 10.80 -15.74
N SER A 152 1.44 10.70 -14.86
CA SER A 152 1.22 10.18 -13.50
C SER A 152 2.11 10.83 -12.44
N LEU A 153 1.60 10.84 -11.21
CA LEU A 153 2.31 11.24 -10.01
C LEU A 153 2.00 10.25 -8.89
N THR A 154 3.03 9.73 -8.23
CA THR A 154 2.88 8.92 -7.01
C THR A 154 3.54 9.61 -5.83
N LEU A 155 2.80 9.66 -4.72
CA LEU A 155 3.18 10.28 -3.46
C LEU A 155 3.13 9.23 -2.36
N THR A 156 4.03 9.35 -1.39
CA THR A 156 4.04 8.57 -0.15
C THR A 156 3.57 9.49 0.99
N PRO A 157 2.50 9.14 1.72
CA PRO A 157 2.10 9.90 2.90
C PRO A 157 3.18 9.83 3.98
N PRO A 158 3.22 10.79 4.92
CA PRO A 158 4.16 10.72 6.04
C PRO A 158 3.92 9.45 6.87
N ASP A 159 5.00 8.83 7.32
CA ASP A 159 4.95 7.66 8.20
C ASP A 159 4.09 7.97 9.43
N THR A 160 3.14 7.08 9.72
CA THR A 160 2.23 7.25 10.88
C THR A 160 2.75 6.58 12.15
N GLY A 161 3.98 6.05 12.10
CA GLY A 161 4.68 5.45 13.23
C GLY A 161 5.14 4.01 12.95
N PRO A 162 5.86 3.40 13.90
CA PRO A 162 6.32 2.02 13.76
C PRO A 162 5.12 1.06 13.66
N GLY A 163 5.13 0.21 12.62
CA GLY A 163 4.09 -0.79 12.37
C GLY A 163 2.95 -0.33 11.47
N SER A 164 2.98 0.90 10.96
CA SER A 164 2.07 1.30 9.87
C SER A 164 2.44 0.63 8.56
N LEU A 165 1.44 0.26 7.77
CA LEU A 165 1.67 -0.23 6.42
C LEU A 165 2.27 0.87 5.55
N ALA A 166 3.19 0.50 4.66
CA ALA A 166 3.59 1.36 3.57
C ALA A 166 2.36 1.64 2.69
N GLU A 167 2.05 2.91 2.51
CA GLU A 167 0.94 3.38 1.68
C GLU A 167 1.48 4.27 0.57
N SER A 168 0.73 4.38 -0.52
CA SER A 168 1.01 5.31 -1.59
C SER A 168 -0.30 5.90 -2.11
N ALA A 169 -0.24 7.12 -2.62
CA ALA A 169 -1.32 7.72 -3.38
C ALA A 169 -0.84 8.03 -4.79
N SER A 170 -1.63 7.68 -5.79
CA SER A 170 -1.32 7.87 -7.19
C SER A 170 -2.39 8.66 -7.89
N LEU A 171 -1.93 9.57 -8.72
CA LEU A 171 -2.72 10.35 -9.65
C LEU A 171 -2.35 9.93 -11.06
N ARG A 172 -3.34 9.62 -11.89
CA ARG A 172 -3.12 9.22 -13.28
C ARG A 172 -4.11 9.92 -14.18
N PHE A 173 -3.59 10.66 -15.16
CA PHE A 173 -4.41 11.38 -16.13
C PHE A 173 -4.41 10.65 -17.46
N ASP A 174 -5.60 10.37 -18.00
CA ASP A 174 -5.79 9.82 -19.33
C ASP A 174 -6.29 10.91 -20.28
N PRO A 175 -5.43 11.45 -21.17
CA PRO A 175 -5.81 12.51 -22.09
C PRO A 175 -6.83 12.08 -23.13
N ALA A 176 -6.92 10.79 -23.47
CA ALA A 176 -7.83 10.30 -24.50
C ALA A 176 -9.29 10.37 -24.04
N TYR A 177 -9.52 10.15 -22.74
CA TYR A 177 -10.85 10.15 -22.13
C TYR A 177 -11.12 11.37 -21.26
N HIS A 178 -10.15 12.29 -21.13
CA HIS A 178 -10.24 13.42 -20.21
C HIS A 178 -10.59 12.99 -18.77
N THR A 179 -9.96 11.89 -18.35
CA THR A 179 -10.20 11.31 -17.03
C THR A 179 -9.00 11.44 -16.12
N LEU A 180 -9.27 11.69 -14.84
CA LEU A 180 -8.29 11.72 -13.79
C LEU A 180 -8.64 10.65 -12.76
N GLU A 181 -7.79 9.64 -12.65
CA GLU A 181 -7.85 8.62 -11.60
C GLU A 181 -7.08 9.14 -10.37
N VAL A 182 -7.75 9.09 -9.22
CA VAL A 182 -7.14 9.29 -7.91
C VAL A 182 -7.22 7.96 -7.17
N SER A 183 -6.10 7.45 -6.69
CA SER A 183 -6.06 6.20 -5.95
C SER A 183 -5.09 6.25 -4.78
N ALA A 184 -5.35 5.42 -3.79
CA ALA A 184 -4.41 5.12 -2.72
C ALA A 184 -4.34 3.60 -2.55
N GLY A 185 -3.14 3.08 -2.32
CA GLY A 185 -2.90 1.66 -2.13
C GLY A 185 -2.01 1.39 -0.93
N SER A 186 -2.21 0.24 -0.29
CA SER A 186 -1.33 -0.28 0.73
C SER A 186 -0.37 -1.31 0.14
N GLU A 187 0.74 -1.56 0.84
CA GLU A 187 1.43 -2.84 0.72
C GLU A 187 0.52 -4.00 1.17
N CYS A 188 0.98 -5.22 0.90
CA CYS A 188 0.28 -6.43 1.36
C CYS A 188 0.33 -6.56 2.88
N ALA A 189 -0.81 -6.91 3.46
CA ALA A 189 -0.94 -7.22 4.88
C ALA A 189 -1.77 -8.49 5.08
N SER A 190 -1.41 -9.27 6.09
CA SER A 190 -2.22 -10.41 6.52
C SER A 190 -3.38 -9.93 7.38
N TYR A 191 -4.52 -10.60 7.28
CA TYR A 191 -5.71 -10.24 8.08
C TYR A 191 -5.60 -10.83 9.48
N PRO A 192 -6.18 -10.17 10.50
CA PRO A 192 -6.38 -10.78 11.81
C PRO A 192 -7.12 -12.12 11.72
N ASP A 193 -6.90 -12.99 12.71
CA ASP A 193 -7.70 -14.20 12.84
C ASP A 193 -9.18 -13.85 13.02
N GLY A 194 -10.04 -14.61 12.35
CA GLY A 194 -11.49 -14.40 12.40
C GLY A 194 -12.03 -13.31 11.46
N THR A 195 -11.19 -12.59 10.71
CA THR A 195 -11.69 -11.73 9.61
C THR A 195 -12.50 -12.56 8.63
N ALA A 196 -13.75 -12.14 8.41
CA ALA A 196 -14.67 -12.74 7.46
C ALA A 196 -14.17 -12.53 6.03
N VAL A 197 -14.24 -13.58 5.22
CA VAL A 197 -13.79 -13.57 3.83
C VAL A 197 -14.85 -14.13 2.88
N ASP A 198 -14.82 -13.67 1.63
CA ASP A 198 -15.62 -14.22 0.53
C ASP A 198 -15.11 -15.59 0.06
N GLN A 199 -15.73 -16.13 -1.00
CA GLN A 199 -15.36 -17.45 -1.55
C GLN A 199 -13.94 -17.46 -2.16
N GLU A 200 -13.41 -16.31 -2.54
CA GLU A 200 -12.07 -16.16 -3.09
C GLU A 200 -11.03 -15.88 -2.00
N GLY A 201 -11.45 -15.61 -0.75
CA GLY A 201 -10.56 -15.30 0.36
C GLY A 201 -10.26 -13.80 0.53
N ARG A 202 -11.02 -12.91 -0.14
CA ARG A 202 -10.95 -11.46 0.10
C ARG A 202 -11.75 -11.09 1.34
N PRO A 203 -11.39 -10.02 2.07
CA PRO A 203 -12.18 -9.53 3.19
C PRO A 203 -13.60 -9.18 2.75
N ALA A 204 -14.60 -9.74 3.42
CA ALA A 204 -16.01 -9.55 3.03
C ALA A 204 -16.58 -8.19 3.50
N ASP A 205 -16.09 -7.69 4.63
CA ASP A 205 -16.66 -6.52 5.32
C ASP A 205 -15.87 -5.22 5.02
N LEU A 206 -15.61 -4.94 3.74
CA LEU A 206 -14.97 -3.69 3.35
C LEU A 206 -15.97 -2.54 3.31
N PRO A 207 -15.62 -1.34 3.83
CA PRO A 207 -16.46 -0.17 3.66
C PRO A 207 -16.62 0.18 2.18
N THR A 208 -17.74 0.81 1.84
CA THR A 208 -17.88 1.44 0.53
C THR A 208 -16.98 2.67 0.46
N GLY A 209 -16.18 2.78 -0.61
CA GLY A 209 -15.34 3.96 -0.83
C GLY A 209 -16.17 5.22 -1.07
N THR A 210 -15.62 6.36 -0.69
CA THR A 210 -16.30 7.64 -0.85
C THR A 210 -15.91 8.26 -2.18
N ALA A 211 -16.76 8.15 -3.20
CA ALA A 211 -16.60 8.98 -4.38
C ALA A 211 -16.87 10.46 -3.99
N PRO A 212 -16.05 11.42 -4.44
CA PRO A 212 -16.31 12.82 -4.12
C PRO A 212 -17.66 13.25 -4.68
N THR A 213 -18.59 13.68 -3.83
CA THR A 213 -19.95 14.07 -4.30
C THR A 213 -20.00 15.48 -4.88
N ARG A 214 -18.93 16.26 -4.71
CA ARG A 214 -18.75 17.61 -5.27
C ARG A 214 -17.27 18.02 -5.23
N PRO A 215 -16.77 18.80 -6.20
CA PRO A 215 -15.49 19.52 -6.05
C PRO A 215 -15.50 20.37 -4.77
N PRO A 216 -14.35 20.46 -4.06
CA PRO A 216 -14.26 21.25 -2.83
C PRO A 216 -14.65 22.68 -3.18
N GLY A 217 -15.80 23.11 -2.65
CA GLY A 217 -16.33 24.45 -2.86
C GLY A 217 -15.35 25.48 -2.32
N ARG A 218 -15.14 26.55 -3.08
CA ARG A 218 -14.50 27.77 -2.60
C ARG A 218 -15.29 28.39 -1.45
#